data_AF-A0A975QQD5-F1
#
_entry.id   AF-A0A975QQD5-F1
#
_cell.length_a   1.000
_cell.length_b   1.000
_cell.length_c   1.000
_cell.angle_alpha   90.00
_cell.angle_beta   90.00
_cell.angle_gamma   90.00
#
_symmetry.space_group_name_H-M   'P 1'
#
loop_
_entity.id
_entity.type
_entity.pdbx_description
1 polymer ?
#
loop_
_entity_poly.entity_id
_entity_poly.type
_entity_poly.pdbx_seq_one_letter_code
_entity_poly.pdbx_strand_id
1 'polypeptide(L)'
;MNLQREKLGKKRKLVLKNKKEGKKIKVSRTDPESGYYYHDEKEKGFKYCYHRTVDGRHNIIIDTYVTHGNVHDSVLLIDRLKYIEENVFNFNQIVLDSGYFNYDIMKYLEDNDKFSVIAYRRYPRNKDIYPKSKFIWDVEKIVIFVLRATLKSKNSK
;
A
#
# COMPACT_ATOMS: atom_id res chain seq x y z
N MET A 1 4.12 -13.78 -16.57
CA MET A 1 5.01 -12.59 -16.62
C MET A 1 5.99 -12.62 -17.80
N ASN A 2 6.90 -13.60 -17.94
CA ASN A 2 7.82 -13.64 -19.09
C ASN A 2 7.12 -13.93 -20.43
N LEU A 3 6.12 -14.82 -20.44
CA LEU A 3 5.31 -15.13 -21.63
C LEU A 3 4.56 -13.91 -22.20
N GLN A 4 3.99 -13.07 -21.32
CA GLN A 4 3.35 -11.81 -21.72
C GLN A 4 4.37 -10.79 -22.27
N ARG A 5 5.61 -10.80 -21.79
CA ARG A 5 6.66 -9.89 -22.26
C ARG A 5 7.18 -10.27 -23.65
N GLU A 6 7.22 -11.57 -23.96
CA GLU A 6 7.55 -12.09 -25.28
C GLU A 6 6.46 -11.71 -26.30
N LYS A 7 5.17 -11.85 -25.93
CA LYS A 7 4.04 -11.35 -26.74
C LYS A 7 4.11 -9.84 -27.02
N LEU A 8 4.67 -9.06 -26.10
CA LEU A 8 4.86 -7.61 -26.22
C LEU A 8 6.23 -7.21 -26.86
N GLY A 9 7.00 -8.16 -27.41
CA GLY A 9 8.26 -7.90 -28.13
C GLY A 9 9.42 -7.41 -27.24
N LYS A 10 9.35 -7.55 -25.91
CA LYS A 10 10.42 -7.09 -25.02
C LYS A 10 11.58 -8.09 -24.97
N LYS A 11 12.71 -7.73 -25.61
CA LYS A 11 13.92 -8.58 -25.75
C LYS A 11 14.60 -9.01 -24.44
N ARG A 12 14.42 -8.27 -23.33
CA ARG A 12 15.04 -8.61 -22.02
C ARG A 12 14.14 -9.51 -21.17
N LYS A 13 14.55 -10.77 -21.01
CA LYS A 13 13.99 -11.71 -20.02
C LYS A 13 14.27 -11.20 -18.60
N LEU A 14 13.26 -11.22 -17.74
CA LEU A 14 13.46 -10.91 -16.33
C LEU A 14 14.09 -12.15 -15.68
N VAL A 15 15.35 -12.01 -15.27
CA VAL A 15 16.05 -13.03 -14.48
C VAL A 15 15.81 -12.71 -13.01
N LEU A 16 15.11 -13.59 -12.30
CA LEU A 16 14.95 -13.49 -10.86
C LEU A 16 16.30 -13.78 -10.21
N LYS A 17 16.97 -12.74 -9.68
CA LYS A 17 18.13 -12.93 -8.82
C LYS A 17 17.65 -13.53 -7.50
N ASN A 18 17.86 -14.82 -7.32
CA ASN A 18 17.62 -15.52 -6.05
C ASN A 18 18.68 -15.13 -5.02
N LYS A 19 18.66 -13.89 -4.53
CA LYS A 19 19.41 -13.51 -3.33
C LYS A 19 18.46 -13.57 -2.15
N LYS A 20 18.30 -14.76 -1.56
CA LYS A 20 17.61 -14.93 -0.27
C LYS A 20 18.54 -14.51 0.85
N GLU A 21 18.82 -13.22 0.97
CA GLU A 21 19.42 -12.72 2.21
C GLU A 21 18.33 -12.77 3.29
N GLY A 22 18.58 -13.51 4.37
CA GLY A 22 17.66 -13.60 5.50
C GLY A 22 17.41 -12.20 6.08
N LYS A 23 16.13 -11.80 6.15
CA LYS A 23 15.75 -10.51 6.73
C LYS A 23 16.07 -10.53 8.23
N LYS A 24 16.97 -9.66 8.70
CA LYS A 24 17.19 -9.46 10.14
C LYS A 24 15.96 -8.77 10.72
N ILE A 25 15.30 -9.41 11.68
CA ILE A 25 14.11 -8.88 12.37
C ILE A 25 14.51 -8.60 13.82
N LYS A 26 14.07 -7.45 14.36
CA LYS A 26 14.23 -7.13 15.77
C LYS A 26 13.16 -7.90 16.56
N VAL A 27 13.59 -8.69 17.53
CA VAL A 27 12.72 -9.45 18.43
C VAL A 27 12.95 -8.95 19.85
N SER A 28 11.88 -8.78 20.62
CA SER A 28 11.99 -8.35 22.02
C SER A 28 12.54 -9.48 22.86
N ARG A 29 13.33 -9.14 23.88
CA ARG A 29 13.85 -10.12 24.84
C ARG A 29 12.81 -10.49 25.90
N THR A 30 11.88 -9.58 26.19
CA THR A 30 10.89 -9.75 27.26
C THR A 30 9.59 -10.38 26.73
N ASP A 31 9.22 -10.08 25.48
CA ASP A 31 7.98 -10.55 24.85
C ASP A 31 8.19 -10.83 23.35
N PRO A 32 8.55 -12.07 22.99
CA PRO A 32 8.84 -12.45 21.61
C PRO A 32 7.66 -12.30 20.64
N GLU A 33 6.41 -12.23 21.13
CA GLU A 33 5.20 -12.07 20.32
C GLU A 33 4.90 -10.61 19.98
N SER A 34 5.70 -9.68 20.48
CA SER A 34 5.61 -8.27 20.11
C SER A 34 6.35 -7.99 18.79
N GLY A 35 5.74 -7.18 17.92
CA GLY A 35 6.35 -6.76 16.66
C GLY A 35 7.05 -5.42 16.80
N TYR A 36 8.27 -5.30 16.27
CA TYR A 36 8.96 -4.00 16.24
C TYR A 36 8.29 -3.06 15.23
N TYR A 37 7.61 -2.04 15.74
CA TYR A 37 6.91 -1.03 14.95
C TYR A 37 7.82 0.17 14.67
N TYR A 38 7.90 0.54 13.39
CA TYR A 38 8.65 1.70 12.91
C TYR A 38 7.74 2.51 11.99
N HIS A 39 7.37 3.71 12.42
CA HIS A 39 6.61 4.67 11.62
C HIS A 39 7.18 6.05 11.91
N ASP A 40 7.50 6.84 10.88
CA ASP A 40 8.32 8.04 11.05
C ASP A 40 7.73 9.10 11.99
N GLU A 41 6.39 9.13 12.13
CA GLU A 41 5.65 10.08 12.95
C GLU A 41 5.36 9.57 14.37
N LYS A 42 5.63 8.29 14.68
CA LYS A 42 5.27 7.65 15.95
C LYS A 42 6.49 7.12 16.69
N GLU A 43 6.34 6.95 17.99
CA GLU A 43 7.36 6.32 18.82
C GLU A 43 7.68 4.90 18.33
N LYS A 44 8.97 4.66 18.15
CA LYS A 44 9.53 3.36 17.74
C LYS A 44 9.54 2.43 18.94
N GLY A 45 9.11 1.20 18.77
CA GLY A 45 9.09 0.23 19.87
C GLY A 45 8.41 -1.08 19.51
N PHE A 46 8.43 -2.01 20.46
CA PHE A 46 7.71 -3.28 20.36
C PHE A 46 6.24 -3.07 20.70
N LYS A 47 5.35 -3.47 19.79
CA LYS A 47 3.90 -3.21 19.89
C LYS A 47 3.09 -4.39 19.35
N TYR A 48 1.81 -4.36 19.69
CA TYR A 48 0.76 -5.11 19.02
C TYR A 48 -0.11 -4.16 18.20
N CYS A 49 -0.65 -4.66 17.09
CA CYS A 49 -1.68 -4.00 16.32
C CYS A 49 -2.98 -4.79 16.48
N TYR A 50 -4.07 -4.10 16.79
CA TYR A 50 -5.40 -4.68 16.67
C TYR A 50 -6.03 -4.22 15.36
N HIS A 51 -6.68 -5.14 14.68
CA HIS A 51 -7.44 -4.95 13.45
C HIS A 51 -8.90 -5.12 13.82
N ARG A 52 -9.75 -4.17 13.45
CA ARG A 52 -11.17 -4.20 13.83
C ARG A 52 -12.04 -3.99 12.61
N THR A 53 -13.11 -4.77 12.57
CA THR A 53 -14.21 -4.57 11.63
C THR A 53 -15.43 -4.12 12.41
N VAL A 54 -16.12 -3.11 11.90
CA VAL A 54 -17.27 -2.49 12.55
C VAL A 54 -18.48 -2.49 11.62
N ASP A 55 -19.67 -2.61 12.19
CA ASP A 55 -20.91 -2.39 11.47
C ASP A 55 -21.02 -0.90 11.12
N GLY A 56 -21.13 -0.59 9.83
CA GLY A 56 -21.25 0.77 9.34
C GLY A 56 -22.57 1.45 9.71
N ARG A 57 -23.61 0.70 10.07
CA ARG A 57 -24.92 1.27 10.42
C ARG A 57 -25.06 1.62 11.90
N HIS A 58 -24.63 0.72 12.79
CA HIS A 58 -24.82 0.88 14.23
C HIS A 58 -23.52 1.05 15.02
N ASN A 59 -22.36 1.11 14.36
CA ASN A 59 -21.03 1.25 14.97
C ASN A 59 -20.69 0.15 16.00
N ILE A 60 -21.21 -1.05 15.79
CA ILE A 60 -20.93 -2.22 16.65
C ILE A 60 -19.66 -2.89 16.14
N ILE A 61 -18.76 -3.29 17.05
CA ILE A 61 -17.57 -4.06 16.67
C ILE A 61 -18.00 -5.50 16.34
N ILE A 62 -17.69 -5.94 15.13
CA ILE A 62 -18.01 -7.28 14.60
C ILE A 62 -16.84 -8.24 14.83
N ASP A 63 -15.63 -7.78 14.54
CA ASP A 63 -14.40 -8.58 14.63
C ASP A 63 -13.29 -7.76 15.25
N THR A 64 -12.44 -8.43 16.03
CA THR A 64 -11.19 -7.87 16.57
C THR A 64 -10.12 -8.94 16.50
N TYR A 65 -9.06 -8.65 15.75
CA TYR A 65 -7.93 -9.54 15.58
C TYR A 65 -6.63 -8.85 15.97
N VAL A 66 -5.82 -9.50 16.80
CA VAL A 66 -4.56 -8.91 17.29
C VAL A 66 -3.38 -9.59 16.62
N THR A 67 -2.42 -8.78 16.15
CA THR A 67 -1.16 -9.26 15.60
C THR A 67 0.04 -8.53 16.18
N HIS A 68 1.21 -9.09 15.96
CA HIS A 68 2.49 -8.41 16.10
C HIS A 68 2.45 -7.07 15.35
N GLY A 69 3.02 -6.02 15.94
CA GLY A 69 3.00 -4.66 15.38
C GLY A 69 3.76 -4.49 14.06
N ASN A 70 4.51 -5.48 13.60
CA ASN A 70 5.22 -5.45 12.32
C ASN A 70 4.41 -6.00 11.14
N VAL A 71 3.17 -6.44 11.37
CA VAL A 71 2.26 -6.92 10.33
C VAL A 71 1.43 -5.75 9.79
N HIS A 72 1.33 -5.65 8.46
CA HIS A 72 0.56 -4.60 7.80
C HIS A 72 -0.90 -5.04 7.58
N ASP A 73 -1.84 -4.15 7.88
CA ASP A 73 -3.27 -4.44 7.92
C ASP A 73 -3.81 -4.98 6.58
N SER A 74 -3.30 -4.47 5.45
CA SER A 74 -3.71 -4.93 4.11
C SER A 74 -3.43 -6.40 3.83
N VAL A 75 -2.47 -7.01 4.53
CA VAL A 75 -2.13 -8.42 4.35
C VAL A 75 -3.20 -9.31 4.98
N LEU A 76 -3.81 -8.85 6.07
CA LEU A 76 -4.74 -9.64 6.88
C LEU A 76 -6.19 -9.49 6.43
N LEU A 77 -6.52 -8.41 5.71
CA LEU A 77 -7.90 -8.06 5.41
C LEU A 77 -8.70 -9.21 4.80
N ILE A 78 -8.19 -9.84 3.73
CA ILE A 78 -8.91 -10.93 3.03
C ILE A 78 -9.21 -12.08 3.98
N ASP A 79 -8.24 -12.47 4.83
CA ASP A 79 -8.43 -13.55 5.79
C ASP A 79 -9.42 -13.19 6.90
N ARG A 80 -9.59 -11.90 7.21
CA ARG A 80 -10.61 -11.42 8.16
C ARG A 80 -11.99 -11.36 7.54
N LEU A 81 -12.09 -10.96 6.28
CA LEU A 81 -13.37 -10.97 5.54
C LEU A 81 -13.95 -12.38 5.46
N LYS A 82 -13.12 -13.37 5.08
CA LYS A 82 -13.54 -14.78 5.06
C LYS A 82 -13.99 -15.28 6.43
N TYR A 83 -13.21 -14.95 7.47
CA TYR A 83 -13.56 -15.34 8.84
C TYR A 83 -14.94 -14.79 9.26
N ILE A 84 -15.24 -13.53 8.94
CA ILE A 84 -16.54 -12.91 9.23
C ILE A 84 -17.67 -13.62 8.47
N GLU A 85 -17.47 -13.93 7.19
CA GLU A 85 -18.47 -14.64 6.38
C GLU A 85 -18.75 -16.06 6.88
N GLU A 86 -17.70 -16.77 7.30
CA GLU A 86 -17.79 -18.15 7.76
C GLU A 86 -18.39 -18.26 9.18
N ASN A 87 -18.08 -17.30 10.07
CA ASN A 87 -18.35 -17.46 11.51
C ASN A 87 -19.36 -16.48 12.08
N VAL A 88 -19.63 -15.36 11.41
CA VAL A 88 -20.48 -14.28 11.96
C VAL A 88 -21.70 -14.05 11.09
N PHE A 89 -21.52 -13.53 9.87
CA PHE A 89 -22.59 -13.33 8.89
C PHE A 89 -22.04 -13.03 7.49
N ASN A 90 -22.85 -13.31 6.47
CA ASN A 90 -22.53 -12.91 5.10
C ASN A 90 -22.84 -11.43 4.86
N PHE A 91 -21.89 -10.67 4.30
CA PHE A 91 -22.04 -9.26 3.96
C PHE A 91 -21.84 -9.02 2.47
N ASN A 92 -22.49 -8.00 1.92
CA ASN A 92 -22.39 -7.64 0.50
C ASN A 92 -21.72 -6.28 0.26
N GLN A 93 -21.53 -5.50 1.32
CA GLN A 93 -21.04 -4.13 1.24
C GLN A 93 -19.90 -3.92 2.22
N ILE A 94 -18.84 -3.25 1.77
CA ILE A 94 -17.68 -2.91 2.61
C ILE A 94 -17.12 -1.53 2.28
N VAL A 95 -16.68 -0.82 3.31
CA VAL A 95 -15.97 0.45 3.18
C VAL A 95 -14.57 0.29 3.75
N LEU A 96 -13.56 0.69 2.99
CA LEU A 96 -12.15 0.52 3.34
C LEU A 96 -11.40 1.85 3.23
N ASP A 97 -10.43 2.04 4.12
CA ASP A 97 -9.49 3.16 4.03
C ASP A 97 -8.52 3.01 2.83
N SER A 98 -7.90 4.12 2.47
CA SER A 98 -6.87 4.26 1.44
C SER A 98 -5.65 3.36 1.66
N GLY A 99 -5.38 2.94 2.90
CA GLY A 99 -4.36 1.93 3.23
C GLY A 99 -4.61 0.55 2.59
N TYR A 100 -5.87 0.22 2.30
CA TYR A 100 -6.27 -1.05 1.70
C TYR A 100 -6.40 -1.00 0.17
N PHE A 101 -6.05 0.14 -0.45
CA PHE A 101 -6.04 0.29 -1.90
C PHE A 101 -4.89 -0.52 -2.52
N ASN A 102 -5.15 -1.82 -2.73
CA ASN A 102 -4.25 -2.81 -3.32
C ASN A 102 -5.02 -3.69 -4.32
N TYR A 103 -4.36 -4.08 -5.41
CA TYR A 103 -4.90 -4.94 -6.45
C TYR A 103 -5.46 -6.26 -5.92
N ASP A 104 -4.75 -6.94 -5.02
CA ASP A 104 -5.17 -8.27 -4.52
C ASP A 104 -6.51 -8.18 -3.76
N ILE A 105 -6.69 -7.11 -2.98
CA ILE A 105 -7.93 -6.84 -2.24
C ILE A 105 -9.05 -6.50 -3.20
N MET A 106 -8.80 -5.60 -4.16
CA MET A 106 -9.80 -5.19 -5.15
C MET A 106 -10.28 -6.38 -5.97
N LYS A 107 -9.34 -7.21 -6.43
CA LYS A 107 -9.66 -8.41 -7.18
C LYS A 107 -10.47 -9.40 -6.34
N TYR A 108 -10.09 -9.62 -5.08
CA TYR A 108 -10.86 -10.49 -4.19
C TYR A 108 -12.30 -9.98 -4.01
N LEU A 109 -12.51 -8.68 -3.83
CA LEU A 109 -13.85 -8.11 -3.66
C LEU A 109 -14.68 -8.24 -4.94
N GLU A 110 -14.08 -8.03 -6.11
CA GLU A 110 -14.73 -8.20 -7.42
C GLU A 110 -15.07 -9.68 -7.70
N ASP A 111 -14.12 -10.60 -7.49
CA ASP A 111 -14.31 -12.04 -7.72
C ASP A 111 -15.41 -12.64 -6.80
N ASN A 112 -15.70 -12.01 -5.66
CA ASN A 112 -16.72 -12.44 -4.69
C ASN A 112 -18.00 -11.57 -4.72
N ASP A 113 -18.17 -10.73 -5.75
CA ASP A 113 -19.35 -9.87 -5.95
C ASP A 113 -19.69 -8.99 -4.72
N LYS A 114 -18.63 -8.46 -4.08
CA LYS A 114 -18.74 -7.58 -2.90
C LYS A 114 -18.67 -6.13 -3.36
N PHE A 115 -19.74 -5.38 -3.13
CA PHE A 115 -19.76 -3.95 -3.37
C PHE A 115 -18.81 -3.27 -2.38
N SER A 116 -17.77 -2.60 -2.90
CA SER A 116 -16.75 -1.99 -2.06
C SER A 116 -16.52 -0.52 -2.39
N VAL A 117 -16.32 0.27 -1.35
CA VAL A 117 -15.87 1.67 -1.46
C VAL A 117 -14.52 1.78 -0.78
N ILE A 118 -13.47 2.04 -1.56
CA ILE A 118 -12.11 2.20 -1.05
C ILE A 118 -11.67 3.64 -1.27
N ALA A 119 -11.22 4.31 -0.21
CA ALA A 119 -10.72 5.68 -0.35
C ALA A 119 -9.51 5.73 -1.30
N TYR A 120 -9.50 6.68 -2.23
CA TYR A 120 -8.42 6.80 -3.20
C TYR A 120 -7.11 7.20 -2.53
N ARG A 121 -6.03 6.47 -2.82
CA ARG A 121 -4.67 6.82 -2.40
C ARG A 121 -3.81 7.24 -3.57
N ARG A 122 -3.19 8.43 -3.47
CA ARG A 122 -2.14 8.84 -4.41
C ARG A 122 -0.81 8.24 -3.98
N TYR A 123 -0.22 7.38 -4.80
CA TYR A 123 1.12 6.86 -4.52
C TYR A 123 2.16 7.99 -4.58
N PRO A 124 3.07 8.08 -3.59
CA PRO A 124 4.14 9.06 -3.62
C PRO A 124 5.04 8.80 -4.83
N ARG A 125 5.34 9.86 -5.58
CA ARG A 125 6.38 9.83 -6.61
C ARG A 125 7.74 9.95 -5.95
N ASN A 126 8.77 9.36 -6.56
CA ASN A 126 10.15 9.72 -6.23
C ASN A 126 10.30 11.23 -6.33
N LYS A 127 10.81 11.85 -5.26
CA LYS A 127 10.96 13.31 -5.16
C LYS A 127 11.83 13.87 -6.28
N ASP A 128 12.73 13.06 -6.81
CA ASP A 128 13.68 13.42 -7.87
C ASP A 128 13.06 13.36 -9.29
N ILE A 129 11.82 12.88 -9.44
CA ILE A 129 11.15 12.75 -10.73
C ILE A 129 10.10 13.83 -10.88
N TYR A 130 10.37 14.81 -11.74
CA TYR A 130 9.40 15.83 -12.09
C TYR A 130 8.18 15.23 -12.81
N PRO A 131 6.95 15.70 -12.51
CA PRO A 131 5.77 15.28 -13.24
C PRO A 131 5.85 15.70 -14.72
N LYS A 132 5.31 14.87 -15.62
CA LYS A 132 5.22 15.16 -17.07
C LYS A 132 4.61 16.53 -17.37
N SER A 133 3.69 17.00 -16.55
CA SER A 133 3.06 18.33 -16.66
C SER A 133 4.02 19.51 -16.43
N LYS A 134 5.24 19.28 -15.91
CA LYS A 134 6.28 20.30 -15.77
C LYS A 134 7.25 20.35 -16.95
N PHE A 135 6.99 19.57 -18.00
CA PHE A 135 7.77 19.57 -19.23
C PHE A 135 6.96 20.19 -20.35
N ILE A 136 7.59 21.08 -21.12
CA ILE A 136 7.02 21.65 -22.34
C ILE A 136 7.70 20.96 -23.52
N TRP A 137 6.91 20.56 -24.51
CA TRP A 137 7.41 19.94 -25.72
C TRP A 137 7.90 21.03 -26.68
N ASP A 138 9.18 21.00 -27.02
CA ASP A 138 9.77 21.85 -28.06
C ASP A 138 10.04 20.98 -29.29
N VAL A 139 9.32 21.28 -30.38
CA VAL A 139 9.36 20.50 -31.63
C VAL A 139 10.67 20.72 -32.39
N GLU A 140 11.35 21.86 -32.19
CA GLU A 140 12.54 22.23 -32.95
C GLU A 140 13.83 21.61 -32.36
N LYS A 141 13.85 21.34 -31.05
CA LYS A 141 15.09 20.98 -30.35
C LYS A 141 15.29 19.50 -30.06
N ILE A 142 14.29 18.63 -30.21
CA ILE A 142 14.36 17.19 -29.81
C ILE A 142 14.96 17.02 -28.39
N VAL A 143 14.81 18.01 -27.51
CA VAL A 143 15.35 18.00 -26.14
C VAL A 143 14.25 18.44 -25.19
N ILE A 144 14.06 17.67 -24.13
CA ILE A 144 13.07 17.93 -23.08
C ILE A 144 13.66 18.94 -22.09
N PHE A 145 13.13 20.17 -22.05
CA PHE A 145 13.52 21.18 -21.05
C PHE A 145 12.67 21.06 -19.78
N VAL A 146 13.32 21.09 -18.61
CA VAL A 146 12.66 21.27 -17.31
C VAL A 146 12.54 22.77 -17.04
N LEU A 147 11.33 23.31 -17.00
CA LEU A 147 11.11 24.69 -16.54
C LEU A 147 9.87 24.78 -15.64
N ARG A 148 10.11 24.86 -14.34
CA ARG A 148 9.72 26.02 -13.50
C ARG A 148 10.32 25.85 -12.10
N ALA A 149 11.58 26.21 -11.94
CA ALA A 149 12.04 26.71 -10.66
C ALA A 149 11.57 28.17 -10.60
N THR A 150 10.56 28.45 -9.79
CA THR A 150 10.31 29.81 -9.33
C THR A 150 11.56 30.26 -8.59
N LEU A 151 12.40 31.05 -9.26
CA LEU A 151 13.38 31.91 -8.61
C LEU A 151 12.57 32.89 -7.74
N LYS A 152 12.37 32.56 -6.47
CA LYS A 152 12.14 33.60 -5.47
C LYS A 152 13.46 34.34 -5.36
N SER A 153 13.57 35.48 -6.05
CA SER A 153 14.60 36.46 -5.77
C SER A 153 14.50 36.84 -4.29
N LYS A 154 15.42 36.37 -3.47
CA LYS A 154 15.75 37.06 -2.22
C LYS A 154 16.44 38.36 -2.63
N ASN A 155 15.69 39.47 -2.65
CA ASN A 155 16.21 40.83 -2.55
C ASN A 155 15.13 41.78 -2.02
N SER A 156 15.55 42.72 -1.17
CA SER A 156 14.78 43.69 -0.35
C SER A 156 14.07 43.08 0.87
N LYS A 157 14.26 43.53 2.12
CA LYS A 157 15.06 44.59 2.76
C LYS A 157 15.43 44.08 4.16
#